data_AF-A0A3B9AEU8-F1
#
_entry.id   AF-A0A3B9AEU8-F1
#
_cell.length_a   1.000
_cell.length_b   1.000
_cell.length_c   1.000
_cell.angle_alpha   90.00
_cell.angle_beta   90.00
_cell.angle_gamma   90.00
#
_symmetry.space_group_name_H-M   'P 1'
#
loop_
_entity.id
_entity.type
_entity.pdbx_description
1 polymer ?
#
loop_
_entity_poly.entity_id
_entity_poly.type
_entity_poly.pdbx_seq_one_letter_code
_entity_poly.pdbx_strand_id
1 'polypeptide(L)'
;IDQVAQAIGADWLIYQDIDDLIASAREGNPVVERFDCSVFTGEYITGDVDASYLNELAQERSDLAKAKKNGELGDDEVIGLHNSTREMAL
;
A
#
# COMPACT_ATOMS: atom_id res chain seq x y z
N ILE A 1 19.29 3.32 4.04
CA ILE A 1 19.43 1.85 4.01
C ILE A 1 19.94 1.34 5.36
N ASP A 2 21.04 1.92 5.86
CA ASP A 2 21.70 1.51 7.10
C ASP A 2 20.77 1.44 8.33
N GLN A 3 19.85 2.40 8.50
CA GLN A 3 18.86 2.37 9.59
C GLN A 3 17.95 1.13 9.52
N VAL A 4 17.53 0.74 8.31
CA VAL A 4 16.68 -0.44 8.11
C VAL A 4 17.50 -1.70 8.32
N ALA A 5 18.70 -1.77 7.75
CA ALA A 5 19.61 -2.90 7.92
C ALA A 5 19.91 -3.16 9.40
N GLN A 6 20.20 -2.10 10.16
CA GLN A 6 20.42 -2.18 11.60
C GLN A 6 19.15 -2.61 12.35
N ALA A 7 18.00 -2.04 12.02
CA ALA A 7 16.73 -2.37 12.68
C ALA A 7 16.35 -3.84 12.53
N ILE A 8 16.69 -4.47 11.40
CA ILE A 8 16.44 -5.89 11.15
C ILE A 8 17.63 -6.80 11.50
N GLY A 9 18.77 -6.23 11.90
CA GLY A 9 19.99 -6.97 12.25
C GLY A 9 20.71 -7.61 11.05
N ALA A 10 20.60 -7.03 9.86
CA ALA A 10 21.27 -7.53 8.66
C ALA A 10 22.71 -7.00 8.54
N ASP A 11 23.66 -7.88 8.22
CA ASP A 11 25.05 -7.51 7.92
C ASP A 11 25.17 -6.69 6.62
N TRP A 12 24.24 -6.93 5.68
CA TRP A 12 24.16 -6.19 4.43
C TRP A 12 22.72 -6.11 3.93
N LEU A 13 22.37 -4.98 3.32
CA LEU A 13 21.06 -4.71 2.73
C LEU A 13 21.26 -3.95 1.41
N ILE A 14 20.54 -4.36 0.38
CA ILE A 14 20.47 -3.68 -0.92
C ILE A 14 19.02 -3.56 -1.35
N TYR A 15 18.66 -2.42 -1.93
CA TYR A 15 17.39 -2.23 -2.62
C TYR A 15 17.61 -2.30 -4.13
N GLN A 16 16.65 -2.86 -4.84
CA GLN A 16 16.62 -2.82 -6.30
C GLN A 16 16.25 -1.41 -6.78
N ASP A 17 16.84 -0.96 -7.88
CA ASP A 17 16.43 0.27 -8.55
C ASP A 17 15.06 0.11 -9.22
N ILE A 18 14.24 1.16 -9.16
CA ILE A 18 12.87 1.14 -9.68
C ILE A 18 12.86 0.94 -11.20
N ASP A 19 13.82 1.52 -11.92
CA ASP A 19 13.95 1.31 -13.36
C ASP A 19 14.24 -0.15 -13.72
N ASP A 20 15.07 -0.83 -12.93
CA ASP A 20 15.37 -2.26 -13.09
C ASP A 20 14.17 -3.14 -12.76
N LEU A 21 13.38 -2.76 -11.76
CA LEU A 21 12.12 -3.44 -11.42
C LEU A 21 11.11 -3.33 -12.57
N ILE A 22 10.96 -2.13 -13.15
CA ILE A 22 10.08 -1.90 -14.31
C ILE A 22 10.56 -2.70 -15.51
N ALA A 23 11.87 -2.67 -15.81
CA ALA A 23 12.44 -3.42 -16.93
C ALA A 23 12.20 -4.93 -16.78
N SER A 24 12.42 -5.48 -15.57
CA SER A 24 12.16 -6.88 -15.26
C SER A 24 10.69 -7.26 -15.42
N ALA A 25 9.75 -6.43 -14.96
CA ALA A 25 8.32 -6.67 -15.10
C ALA A 25 7.85 -6.63 -16.57
N ARG A 26 8.46 -5.78 -17.40
CA ARG A 26 8.15 -5.67 -18.84
C ARG A 26 8.58 -6.87 -19.65
N GLU A 27 9.58 -7.63 -19.21
CA GLU A 27 10.05 -8.83 -19.92
C GLU A 27 8.90 -9.82 -20.17
N GLY A 28 7.97 -9.96 -19.21
CA GLY A 28 6.80 -10.83 -19.33
C GLY A 28 5.71 -10.32 -20.27
N ASN A 29 5.62 -9.01 -20.50
CA ASN A 29 4.65 -8.41 -21.43
C ASN A 29 5.13 -7.03 -21.92
N PRO A 30 5.76 -6.96 -23.11
CA PRO A 30 6.28 -5.71 -23.67
C PRO A 30 5.23 -4.66 -24.02
N VAL A 31 3.94 -5.03 -24.06
CA VAL A 31 2.83 -4.11 -24.37
C VAL A 31 2.53 -3.16 -23.21
N VAL A 32 2.95 -3.51 -21.98
CA VAL A 32 2.72 -2.68 -20.80
C VAL A 32 3.69 -1.50 -20.79
N GLU A 33 3.16 -0.31 -21.07
CA GLU A 33 3.96 0.92 -21.16
C GLU A 33 4.24 1.57 -19.80
N ARG A 34 3.42 1.35 -18.78
CA ARG A 34 3.57 1.97 -17.46
C ARG A 34 3.06 1.04 -16.37
N PHE A 35 3.70 1.12 -15.21
CA PHE A 35 3.30 0.41 -14.01
C PHE A 35 2.91 1.43 -12.94
N ASP A 36 1.98 1.04 -12.08
CA ASP A 36 1.73 1.78 -10.86
C ASP A 36 2.85 1.48 -9.86
N CYS A 37 3.72 2.46 -9.65
CA CYS A 37 4.83 2.40 -8.70
C CYS A 37 4.61 3.37 -7.53
N SER A 38 3.36 3.77 -7.27
CA SER A 38 2.98 4.76 -6.26
C SER A 38 3.53 4.47 -4.86
N VAL A 39 3.62 3.20 -4.45
CA VAL A 39 4.21 2.82 -3.16
C VAL A 39 5.72 3.11 -3.04
N PHE A 40 6.41 3.24 -4.17
CA PHE A 40 7.85 3.54 -4.24
C PHE A 40 8.12 5.02 -4.56
N THR A 41 7.32 5.63 -5.44
CA THR A 41 7.52 7.01 -5.91
C THR A 41 6.67 8.05 -5.17
N GLY A 42 5.61 7.62 -4.49
CA GLY A 42 4.58 8.51 -3.93
C GLY A 42 3.62 9.09 -4.98
N GLU A 43 3.77 8.72 -6.26
CA GLU A 43 2.95 9.25 -7.36
C GLU A 43 1.76 8.32 -7.63
N TYR A 44 0.62 8.64 -7.02
CA TYR A 44 -0.64 7.92 -7.25
C TYR A 44 -1.33 8.38 -8.53
N ILE A 45 -1.55 7.45 -9.46
CA ILE A 45 -2.12 7.73 -10.79
C ILE A 45 -3.55 8.30 -10.70
N THR A 46 -4.30 7.97 -9.65
CA THR A 46 -5.68 8.43 -9.45
C THR A 46 -5.77 9.91 -9.06
N GLY A 47 -4.68 10.51 -8.59
CA GLY A 47 -4.58 11.94 -8.30
C GLY A 47 -5.39 12.44 -7.10
N ASP A 48 -6.09 11.56 -6.39
CA ASP A 48 -6.93 11.83 -5.22
C ASP A 48 -6.34 11.27 -3.92
N VAL A 49 -5.17 10.63 -3.99
CA VAL A 49 -4.45 10.13 -2.82
C VAL A 49 -3.50 11.21 -2.32
N ASP A 50 -3.89 11.83 -1.21
CA ASP A 50 -3.08 12.80 -0.50
C ASP A 50 -2.76 12.34 0.93
N ALA A 51 -1.95 13.14 1.64
CA ALA A 51 -1.57 12.85 3.01
C ALA A 51 -2.77 12.86 3.98
N SER A 52 -3.83 13.63 3.68
CA SER A 52 -5.04 13.68 4.51
C SER A 52 -5.78 12.35 4.40
N TYR A 53 -6.01 11.87 3.18
CA TYR A 53 -6.64 10.60 2.89
C TYR A 53 -5.91 9.43 3.55
N LEU A 54 -4.56 9.37 3.42
CA LEU A 54 -3.77 8.31 4.05
C LEU A 54 -3.83 8.37 5.58
N ASN A 55 -3.92 9.55 6.17
CA ASN A 55 -4.05 9.72 7.62
C ASN A 55 -5.44 9.29 8.12
N GLU A 56 -6.51 9.66 7.42
CA GLU A 56 -7.87 9.20 7.71
C GLU A 56 -7.96 7.67 7.70
N LEU A 57 -7.43 7.05 6.63
CA LEU A 57 -7.36 5.60 6.52
C LEU A 57 -6.54 4.94 7.66
N ALA A 58 -5.48 5.59 8.13
CA ALA A 58 -4.70 5.12 9.26
C ALA A 58 -5.47 5.20 10.60
N GLN A 59 -6.26 6.25 10.81
CA GLN A 59 -7.11 6.39 11.99
C GLN A 59 -8.20 5.32 12.03
N GLU A 60 -8.91 5.11 10.92
CA GLU A 60 -9.94 4.08 10.80
C GLU A 60 -9.37 2.69 11.15
N ARG A 61 -8.19 2.35 10.60
CA ARG A 61 -7.51 1.08 10.92
C ARG A 61 -7.13 0.96 12.39
N SER A 62 -6.67 2.05 13.01
CA SER A 62 -6.35 2.08 14.44
C SER A 62 -7.61 1.83 15.29
N ASP A 63 -8.73 2.45 14.95
CA ASP A 63 -9.97 2.30 15.70
C ASP A 63 -10.57 0.90 15.56
N LEU A 64 -10.52 0.32 14.36
CA LEU A 64 -10.86 -1.09 14.13
C LEU A 64 -9.98 -2.04 14.96
N ALA A 65 -8.67 -1.78 15.03
CA ALA A 65 -7.76 -2.60 15.84
C ALA A 65 -8.07 -2.50 17.34
N LYS A 66 -8.47 -1.32 17.84
CA LYS A 66 -8.93 -1.15 19.23
C LYS A 66 -10.24 -1.87 19.49
N ALA A 67 -11.23 -1.73 18.60
CA ALA A 67 -12.53 -2.37 18.73
C ALA A 67 -12.41 -3.91 18.71
N LYS A 68 -11.55 -4.45 17.83
CA LYS A 68 -11.20 -5.89 17.82
C LYS A 68 -10.55 -6.33 19.13
N LYS A 69 -9.62 -5.54 19.68
CA LYS A 69 -8.97 -5.83 20.96
C LYS A 69 -9.96 -5.78 22.14
N ASN A 70 -10.95 -4.91 22.07
CA ASN A 70 -11.99 -4.75 23.09
C ASN A 70 -13.13 -5.77 22.95
N GLY A 71 -13.09 -6.65 21.94
CA GLY A 71 -14.14 -7.65 21.70
C GLY A 71 -15.45 -7.07 21.17
N GLU A 72 -15.43 -5.84 20.65
CA GLU A 72 -16.60 -5.12 20.13
C GLU A 72 -16.92 -5.51 18.67
N LEU A 73 -15.98 -6.19 17.99
CA LEU A 73 -16.13 -6.74 16.64
C LEU A 73 -16.05 -8.26 16.71
N GLY A 74 -17.07 -8.96 16.18
CA GLY A 74 -17.07 -10.43 16.04
C GLY A 74 -16.11 -10.89 14.93
N ASP A 75 -15.61 -12.13 15.05
CA ASP A 75 -14.61 -12.70 14.12
C ASP A 75 -15.04 -12.71 12.63
N ASP A 76 -16.34 -12.59 12.33
CA ASP A 76 -16.91 -12.58 10.97
C ASP A 76 -16.81 -11.23 10.23
N GLU A 77 -16.52 -10.13 10.91
CA GLU A 77 -16.51 -8.78 10.29
C GLU A 77 -15.15 -8.40 9.68
N VAL A 78 -14.19 -9.32 9.65
CA VAL A 78 -12.84 -9.10 9.08
C VAL A 78 -12.82 -9.34 7.55
N ILE A 79 -13.93 -9.75 6.95
CA ILE A 79 -14.06 -10.03 5.51
C ILE A 79 -14.82 -8.89 4.83
N GLY A 80 -14.16 -7.76 4.58
CA GLY A 80 -14.88 -6.64 3.97
C GLY A 80 -14.11 -5.41 3.50
N LEU A 81 -12.78 -5.46 3.32
CA LEU A 81 -12.07 -4.43 2.55
C LEU A 81 -12.33 -4.64 1.05
N HIS A 82 -13.59 -4.53 0.65
CA HIS A 82 -13.96 -4.37 -0.75
C HIS A 82 -13.74 -2.90 -1.11
N ASN A 83 -12.86 -2.63 -2.06
CA ASN A 83 -12.87 -1.35 -2.78
C ASN A 83 -14.10 -1.30 -3.70
N SER A 84 -15.30 -1.29 -3.10
CA SER A 84 -16.57 -1.41 -3.80
C SER A 84 -17.59 -0.44 -3.22
N THR A 85 -17.27 0.86 -3.11
CA THR A 85 -18.31 1.89 -3.13
C THR A 85 -17.75 3.22 -3.63
N ARG A 86 -17.64 3.36 -4.95
CA ARG A 86 -17.94 4.64 -5.60
C ARG A 86 -19.00 4.36 -6.66
N GLU A 87 -20.25 4.29 -6.21
CA GLU A 87 -21.37 4.56 -7.10
C GLU A 87 -21.15 5.96 -7.67
N MET A 88 -20.80 6.00 -8.95
CA MET A 88 -20.92 7.21 -9.76
C MET A 88 -22.40 7.53 -9.86
N ALA A 89 -22.86 8.49 -9.07
CA ALA A 89 -24.12 9.16 -9.33
C ALA A 89 -23.98 9.94 -10.65
N LEU A 90 -24.59 9.41 -11.72
CA LEU A 90 -25.14 10.16 -12.85
C LEU A 90 -26.53 9.60 -13.15
#